data_AF-A0A8T0QHX5-F1
#
_entry.id   AF-A0A8T0QHX5-F1
#
_cell.length_a   1.000
_cell.length_b   1.000
_cell.length_c   1.000
_cell.angle_alpha   90.00
_cell.angle_beta   90.00
_cell.angle_gamma   90.00
#
_symmetry.space_group_name_H-M   'P 1'
#
loop_
_entity.id
_entity.type
_entity.pdbx_description
1 polymer ?
#
loop_
_entity_poly.entity_id
_entity_poly.type
_entity_poly.pdbx_seq_one_letter_code
_entity_poly.pdbx_strand_id
1 'polypeptide(L)'
;DKCKDILSELLFASPNIVLLQETKLSKIDDAKPRFFLPRNLCSHRIVPASGTSGGLITAWNDALFTYTNFSHNTSTLTVCLSETSSDLSFYVINVYAPTTPDMRLAFLDEFKDVASVGDTPRVACGDFNM
;
A
#
# COMPACT_ATOMS: atom_id res chain seq x y z
N ASP A 1 -13.54 -5.78 17.14
CA ASP A 1 -14.23 -5.37 15.88
C ASP A 1 -13.09 -4.97 14.98
N LYS A 2 -12.87 -5.69 13.87
CA LYS A 2 -11.58 -5.66 13.15
C LYS A 2 -11.09 -4.25 12.82
N CYS A 3 -12.00 -3.33 12.46
CA CYS A 3 -11.63 -1.95 12.16
C CYS A 3 -11.09 -1.20 13.39
N LYS A 4 -11.66 -1.43 14.57
CA LYS A 4 -11.19 -0.83 15.82
C LYS A 4 -9.85 -1.40 16.26
N ASP A 5 -9.64 -2.68 16.04
CA ASP A 5 -8.39 -3.36 16.41
C ASP A 5 -7.24 -2.83 15.53
N ILE A 6 -7.48 -2.69 14.22
CA ILE A 6 -6.53 -2.05 13.28
C ILE A 6 -6.27 -0.59 13.69
N LEU A 7 -7.32 0.20 13.98
CA LEU A 7 -7.16 1.58 14.39
C LEU A 7 -6.31 1.71 15.66
N SER A 8 -6.56 0.87 16.65
CA SER A 8 -5.82 0.87 17.92
C SER A 8 -4.33 0.60 17.68
N GLU A 9 -4.01 -0.39 16.84
CA GLU A 9 -2.62 -0.72 16.52
C GLU A 9 -1.92 0.43 15.78
N LEU A 10 -2.61 1.05 14.80
CA LEU A 10 -2.05 2.17 14.06
C LEU A 10 -1.88 3.43 14.93
N LEU A 11 -2.76 3.66 15.90
CA LEU A 11 -2.58 4.73 16.88
C LEU A 11 -1.40 4.47 17.81
N PHE A 12 -1.20 3.21 18.23
CA PHE A 12 -0.09 2.82 19.07
C PHE A 12 1.26 2.95 18.34
N ALA A 13 1.37 2.38 17.14
CA ALA A 13 2.59 2.42 16.33
C ALA A 13 2.90 3.81 15.74
N SER A 14 1.87 4.66 15.57
CA SER A 14 1.98 6.01 15.00
C SER A 14 2.81 6.11 13.70
N PRO A 15 2.55 5.27 12.68
CA PRO A 15 3.32 5.30 11.44
C PRO A 15 3.00 6.54 10.60
N ASN A 16 3.95 6.94 9.74
CA ASN A 16 3.72 7.98 8.74
C ASN A 16 3.31 7.43 7.38
N ILE A 17 3.58 6.15 7.12
CA ILE A 17 3.18 5.41 5.92
C ILE A 17 2.74 4.03 6.39
N VAL A 18 1.59 3.55 5.90
CA VAL A 18 1.07 2.21 6.20
C VAL A 18 0.70 1.50 4.90
N LEU A 19 1.03 0.20 4.85
CA LEU A 19 0.80 -0.69 3.72
C LEU A 19 -0.04 -1.86 4.25
N LEU A 20 -1.30 -1.93 3.83
CA LEU A 20 -2.26 -2.97 4.24
C LEU A 20 -2.55 -3.90 3.08
N GLN A 21 -2.58 -5.21 3.35
CA GLN A 21 -2.96 -6.27 2.42
C GLN A 21 -4.27 -6.93 2.88
N GLU A 22 -4.92 -7.67 1.98
CA GLU A 22 -6.12 -8.46 2.27
C GLU A 22 -7.24 -7.62 2.92
N THR A 23 -7.45 -6.42 2.40
CA THR A 23 -8.43 -5.45 2.96
C THR A 23 -9.87 -5.88 2.75
N LYS A 24 -10.14 -6.77 1.77
CA LYS A 24 -11.47 -7.30 1.43
C LYS A 24 -12.50 -6.23 1.08
N LEU A 25 -12.04 -5.06 0.64
CA LEU A 25 -12.88 -3.96 0.20
C LEU A 25 -13.11 -4.06 -1.31
N SER A 26 -14.23 -4.61 -1.73
CA SER A 26 -14.56 -4.79 -3.15
C SER A 26 -15.06 -3.53 -3.86
N LYS A 27 -15.43 -2.50 -3.10
CA LYS A 27 -15.80 -1.18 -3.62
C LYS A 27 -14.80 -0.16 -3.15
N ILE A 28 -14.38 0.71 -4.06
CA ILE A 28 -13.62 1.90 -3.72
C ILE A 28 -14.61 2.85 -3.04
N ASP A 29 -14.49 2.91 -1.72
CA ASP A 29 -15.26 3.80 -0.85
C ASP A 29 -14.28 4.55 0.04
N ASP A 30 -14.03 5.81 -0.29
CA ASP A 30 -13.10 6.69 0.45
C ASP A 30 -13.58 7.00 1.88
N ALA A 31 -14.83 6.64 2.23
CA ALA A 31 -15.32 6.74 3.59
C ALA A 31 -14.90 5.55 4.46
N LYS A 32 -14.76 4.34 3.88
CA LYS A 32 -14.50 3.12 4.67
C LYS A 32 -13.15 3.14 5.39
N PRO A 33 -12.04 3.61 4.80
CA PRO A 33 -10.76 3.74 5.50
C PRO A 33 -10.82 4.62 6.74
N ARG A 34 -11.75 5.58 6.82
CA ARG A 34 -11.90 6.48 7.98
C ARG A 34 -12.30 5.76 9.28
N PHE A 35 -12.77 4.51 9.18
CA PHE A 35 -13.12 3.69 10.34
C PHE A 35 -11.93 2.95 10.94
N PHE A 36 -10.81 2.83 10.22
CA PHE A 36 -9.65 2.05 10.68
C PHE A 36 -8.30 2.74 10.47
N LEU A 37 -8.22 3.80 9.66
CA LEU A 37 -7.03 4.64 9.54
C LEU A 37 -7.12 5.82 10.52
N PRO A 38 -6.03 6.10 11.26
CA PRO A 38 -5.87 7.35 12.00
C PRO A 38 -6.05 8.60 11.13
N ARG A 39 -6.43 9.72 11.74
CA ARG A 39 -6.69 10.97 11.02
C ARG A 39 -5.47 11.49 10.25
N ASN A 40 -4.26 11.28 10.76
CA ASN A 40 -3.04 11.68 10.05
C ASN A 40 -2.80 10.83 8.81
N LEU A 41 -3.34 9.61 8.70
CA LEU A 41 -3.21 8.74 7.52
C LEU A 41 -4.43 8.86 6.60
N CYS A 42 -4.95 10.08 6.40
CA CYS A 42 -6.15 10.31 5.61
C CYS A 42 -5.92 10.26 4.09
N SER A 43 -4.69 10.46 3.62
CA SER A 43 -4.34 10.33 2.20
C SER A 43 -3.96 8.89 1.88
N HIS A 44 -4.59 8.33 0.84
CA HIS A 44 -4.46 6.91 0.54
C HIS A 44 -4.75 6.55 -0.93
N ARG A 45 -4.30 5.35 -1.30
CA ARG A 45 -4.66 4.65 -2.55
C ARG A 45 -5.19 3.27 -2.22
N ILE A 46 -6.28 2.90 -2.90
CA ILE A 46 -6.97 1.62 -2.72
C ILE A 46 -6.92 0.85 -4.04
N VAL A 47 -6.49 -0.41 -3.97
CA VAL A 47 -6.79 -1.41 -4.98
C VAL A 47 -7.90 -2.28 -4.40
N PRO A 48 -9.07 -2.38 -5.06
CA PRO A 48 -10.20 -3.13 -4.54
C PRO A 48 -9.91 -4.64 -4.52
N ALA A 49 -10.54 -5.33 -3.58
CA ALA A 49 -10.57 -6.78 -3.52
C ALA A 49 -11.43 -7.37 -4.66
N SER A 50 -11.06 -8.55 -5.14
CA SER A 50 -11.91 -9.34 -6.04
C SER A 50 -12.89 -10.15 -5.21
N GLY A 51 -14.12 -9.66 -5.08
CA GLY A 51 -15.12 -10.25 -4.18
C GLY A 51 -14.70 -10.12 -2.71
N THR A 52 -14.29 -11.23 -2.09
CA THR A 52 -13.88 -11.31 -0.69
C THR A 52 -12.39 -11.61 -0.50
N SER A 53 -11.61 -11.57 -1.58
CA SER A 53 -10.17 -11.91 -1.58
C SER A 53 -9.32 -10.74 -2.07
N GLY A 54 -8.22 -10.48 -1.38
CA GLY A 54 -7.26 -9.45 -1.73
C GLY A 54 -7.66 -8.04 -1.32
N GLY A 55 -7.19 -7.09 -2.12
CA GLY A 55 -7.29 -5.65 -1.86
C GLY A 55 -6.05 -5.12 -1.14
N LEU A 56 -5.58 -3.95 -1.60
CA LEU A 56 -4.40 -3.27 -1.07
C LEU A 56 -4.76 -1.84 -0.69
N ILE A 57 -4.19 -1.35 0.40
CA ILE A 57 -4.22 0.07 0.75
C ILE A 57 -2.81 0.54 1.07
N THR A 58 -2.39 1.62 0.42
CA THR A 58 -1.23 2.41 0.85
C THR A 58 -1.75 3.75 1.34
N ALA A 59 -1.51 4.08 2.60
CA ALA A 59 -1.90 5.35 3.20
C ALA A 59 -0.70 6.07 3.82
N TRP A 60 -0.72 7.39 3.81
CA TRP A 60 0.40 8.22 4.26
C TRP A 60 -0.05 9.49 4.96
N ASN A 61 0.88 10.08 5.71
CA ASN A 61 0.69 11.35 6.39
C ASN A 61 0.81 12.51 5.41
N ASP A 62 -0.31 13.18 5.13
CA ASP A 62 -0.40 14.26 4.14
C ASP A 62 0.30 15.55 4.58
N ALA A 63 0.57 15.70 5.88
CA ALA A 63 1.42 16.77 6.40
C ALA A 63 2.90 16.56 6.04
N LEU A 64 3.32 15.30 5.82
CA LEU A 64 4.72 14.92 5.56
C LEU A 64 4.98 14.57 4.11
N PHE A 65 3.98 14.02 3.41
CA PHE A 65 4.14 13.53 2.04
C PHE A 65 3.00 13.97 1.14
N THR A 66 3.37 14.37 -0.07
CA THR A 66 2.47 14.41 -1.23
C THR A 66 2.70 13.16 -2.08
N TYR A 67 1.79 12.88 -3.02
CA TYR A 67 2.03 11.85 -4.02
C TYR A 67 2.04 12.48 -5.42
N THR A 68 2.90 11.97 -6.29
CA THR A 68 3.02 12.46 -7.68
C THR A 68 2.42 11.50 -8.68
N ASN A 69 2.51 10.20 -8.41
CA ASN A 69 1.95 9.16 -9.27
C ASN A 69 1.66 7.87 -8.49
N PHE A 70 0.84 7.00 -9.05
CA PHE A 70 0.65 5.64 -8.56
C PHE A 70 0.37 4.68 -9.71
N SER A 71 0.68 3.41 -9.50
CA SER A 71 0.32 2.32 -10.40
C SER A 71 0.01 1.07 -9.56
N HIS A 72 -0.71 0.13 -10.15
CA HIS A 72 -0.94 -1.17 -9.53
C HIS A 72 -0.89 -2.26 -10.59
N ASN A 73 -0.48 -3.45 -10.17
CA ASN A 73 -0.52 -4.67 -10.94
C ASN A 73 -1.30 -5.73 -10.15
N THR A 74 -1.09 -7.02 -10.42
CA THR A 74 -1.85 -8.10 -9.78
C THR A 74 -1.50 -8.21 -8.30
N SER A 75 -0.21 -8.08 -7.95
CA SER A 75 0.30 -8.34 -6.60
C SER A 75 0.88 -7.09 -5.93
N THR A 76 0.86 -5.94 -6.61
CA THR A 76 1.57 -4.75 -6.15
C THR A 76 0.75 -3.46 -6.31
N LEU A 77 0.86 -2.57 -5.33
CA LEU A 77 0.43 -1.18 -5.39
C LEU A 77 1.63 -0.27 -5.14
N THR A 78 2.03 0.48 -6.17
CA THR A 78 3.17 1.39 -6.13
C THR A 78 2.70 2.83 -6.06
N VAL A 79 3.20 3.59 -5.08
CA VAL A 79 2.92 5.02 -4.91
C VAL A 79 4.24 5.78 -4.87
N CYS A 80 4.36 6.83 -5.69
CA CYS A 80 5.49 7.76 -5.62
C CYS A 80 5.16 8.87 -4.61
N LEU A 81 5.89 8.89 -3.50
CA LEU A 81 5.74 9.89 -2.44
C LEU A 81 6.87 10.91 -2.53
N SER A 82 6.53 12.17 -2.28
CA SER A 82 7.48 13.28 -2.18
C SER A 82 7.30 13.94 -0.82
N GLU A 83 8.39 14.13 -0.09
CA GLU A 83 8.36 14.86 1.18
C GLU A 83 7.88 16.30 0.97
N THR A 84 7.14 16.84 1.92
CA THR A 84 6.68 18.24 1.88
C THR A 84 7.76 19.22 2.32
N SER A 85 8.74 18.76 3.11
CA SER A 85 9.82 19.58 3.68
C SER A 85 11.13 19.53 2.88
N SER A 86 11.23 18.67 1.87
CA SER A 86 12.43 18.46 1.08
C SER A 86 12.11 18.04 -0.35
N ASP A 87 13.10 18.05 -1.25
CA ASP A 87 12.94 17.54 -2.61
C ASP A 87 13.08 16.00 -2.69
N LEU A 88 13.07 15.31 -1.54
CA LEU A 88 13.18 13.84 -1.49
C LEU A 88 11.91 13.20 -2.05
N SER A 89 12.08 12.36 -3.06
CA SER A 89 11.00 11.53 -3.62
C SER A 89 11.43 10.07 -3.69
N PHE A 90 10.50 9.17 -3.39
CA PHE A 90 10.74 7.74 -3.38
C PHE A 90 9.46 6.95 -3.70
N TYR A 91 9.63 5.73 -4.19
CA TYR A 91 8.50 4.82 -4.42
C TYR A 91 8.27 3.92 -3.22
N VAL A 92 7.02 3.79 -2.81
CA VAL A 92 6.54 2.79 -1.86
C VAL A 92 5.78 1.71 -2.62
N ILE A 93 6.23 0.47 -2.53
CA ILE A 93 5.62 -0.69 -3.20
C ILE A 93 4.99 -1.56 -2.11
N ASN A 94 3.65 -1.58 -2.07
CA ASN A 94 2.86 -2.46 -1.22
C ASN A 94 2.66 -3.79 -1.94
N VAL A 95 3.25 -4.86 -1.40
CA VAL A 95 3.26 -6.20 -1.97
C VAL A 95 2.24 -7.10 -1.28
N TYR A 96 1.45 -7.80 -2.08
CA TYR A 96 0.66 -8.97 -1.66
C TYR A 96 0.84 -10.08 -2.70
N ALA A 97 1.86 -10.90 -2.49
CA ALA A 97 2.26 -11.95 -3.40
C ALA A 97 1.35 -13.19 -3.27
N PRO A 98 1.21 -13.98 -4.34
CA PRO A 98 0.37 -15.17 -4.33
C PRO A 98 0.94 -16.27 -3.41
N THR A 99 0.03 -17.02 -2.79
CA THR A 99 0.39 -18.19 -1.95
C THR A 99 0.64 -19.47 -2.76
N THR A 100 0.28 -19.48 -4.05
CA THR A 100 0.33 -20.68 -4.89
C THR A 100 1.63 -20.72 -5.70
N PRO A 101 2.37 -21.85 -5.72
CA PRO A 101 3.68 -21.93 -6.38
C PRO A 101 3.67 -21.64 -7.88
N ASP A 102 2.57 -21.94 -8.57
CA ASP A 102 2.37 -21.72 -10.00
C ASP A 102 2.34 -20.23 -10.37
N MET A 103 1.88 -19.37 -9.46
CA MET A 103 1.80 -17.92 -9.66
C MET A 103 3.09 -17.19 -9.24
N ARG A 104 4.04 -17.88 -8.61
CA ARG A 104 5.27 -17.27 -8.08
C ARG A 104 6.16 -16.66 -9.17
N LEU A 105 6.29 -17.32 -10.32
CA LEU A 105 7.10 -16.80 -11.42
C LEU A 105 6.50 -15.51 -12.00
N ALA A 106 5.19 -15.50 -12.23
CA ALA A 106 4.49 -14.30 -12.68
C ALA A 106 4.62 -13.14 -11.68
N PHE A 107 4.55 -13.42 -10.38
CA PHE A 107 4.83 -12.42 -9.35
C PHE A 107 6.28 -11.90 -9.41
N LEU A 108 7.27 -12.77 -9.56
CA LEU A 108 8.67 -12.35 -9.62
C LEU A 108 8.97 -11.49 -10.84
N ASP A 109 8.37 -11.82 -11.99
CA ASP A 109 8.48 -11.01 -13.21
C ASP A 109 7.82 -9.63 -12.99
N GLU A 110 6.59 -9.59 -12.46
CA GLU A 110 5.92 -8.34 -12.09
C GLU A 110 6.75 -7.51 -11.09
N PHE A 111 7.27 -8.15 -10.05
CA PHE A 111 8.01 -7.49 -8.98
C PHE A 111 9.33 -6.91 -9.49
N LYS A 112 10.02 -7.64 -10.36
CA LYS A 112 11.25 -7.17 -11.02
C LYS A 112 10.97 -5.91 -11.84
N ASP A 113 9.87 -5.88 -12.57
CA ASP A 113 9.48 -4.73 -13.39
C ASP A 113 9.17 -3.50 -12.54
N VAL A 114 8.52 -3.64 -11.38
CA VAL A 114 8.23 -2.47 -10.53
C VAL A 114 9.41 -2.04 -9.66
N ALA A 115 10.29 -2.96 -9.28
CA ALA A 115 11.43 -2.68 -8.41
C ALA A 115 12.62 -2.03 -9.16
N SER A 116 12.74 -2.23 -10.48
CA SER A 116 13.98 -1.94 -11.22
C SER A 116 13.95 -0.69 -12.12
N VAL A 117 12.98 0.22 -11.96
CA VAL A 117 12.75 1.31 -12.95
C VAL A 117 13.50 2.61 -12.62
N GLY A 118 14.68 2.83 -13.17
CA GLY A 118 15.39 4.11 -13.03
C GLY A 118 15.88 4.44 -11.60
N ASP A 119 16.44 5.63 -11.40
CA ASP A 119 17.33 5.93 -10.26
C ASP A 119 16.64 6.41 -8.97
N THR A 120 15.31 6.56 -8.98
CA THR A 120 14.57 7.02 -7.80
C THR A 120 14.59 5.95 -6.70
N PRO A 121 14.89 6.31 -5.43
CA PRO A 121 14.86 5.37 -4.30
C PRO A 121 13.51 4.66 -4.16
N ARG A 122 13.53 3.41 -3.70
CA ARG A 122 12.33 2.60 -3.54
C ARG A 122 12.38 1.79 -2.25
N VAL A 123 11.22 1.59 -1.66
CA VAL A 123 10.99 0.66 -0.56
C VAL A 123 9.86 -0.28 -0.95
N ALA A 124 10.10 -1.58 -0.83
CA ALA A 124 9.09 -2.61 -1.02
C ALA A 124 8.80 -3.28 0.33
N CYS A 125 7.53 -3.30 0.71
CA CYS A 125 7.06 -3.91 1.94
C CYS A 125 5.73 -4.62 1.71
N GLY A 126 5.45 -5.62 2.53
CA GLY A 126 4.18 -6.33 2.51
C GLY A 126 4.37 -7.82 2.69
N ASP A 127 3.40 -8.59 2.23
CA ASP A 127 3.40 -10.04 2.34
C ASP A 127 3.89 -10.66 1.03
N PHE A 128 5.09 -11.23 1.07
CA PHE A 128 5.73 -11.85 -0.08
C PHE A 128 5.37 -13.34 -0.23
N ASN A 129 4.76 -13.98 0.77
CA ASN A 129 4.42 -15.41 0.72
C ASN A 129 5.55 -16.32 0.18
N MET A 130 6.80 -16.01 0.56
CA MET A 130 8.02 -16.69 0.12
C MET A 130 8.69 -17.49 1.22
#